data_AF-A0A0G1I6F1-F1
#
_entry.id   AF-A0A0G1I6F1-F1
#
_cell.length_a   1.000
_cell.length_b   1.000
_cell.length_c   1.000
_cell.angle_alpha   90.00
_cell.angle_beta   90.00
_cell.angle_gamma   90.00
#
_symmetry.space_group_name_H-M   'P 1'
#
loop_
_entity.id
_entity.type
_entity.pdbx_description
1 polymer ?
#
loop_
_entity_poly.entity_id
_entity_poly.type
_entity_poly.pdbx_seq_one_letter_code
_entity_poly.pdbx_strand_id
1 'polypeptide(L)' 'MRSKIKIMWNDAVLLSPDAKTKKLSKMETIGFLAAESSDFFIISKPKTVNIETKKKHPKKQPTFYFIPKEMAERVEII' A
#
# COMPACT_ATOMS: atom_id res chain seq x y z
N MET A 1 7.06 -20.78 -3.75
CA MET A 1 7.79 -19.87 -2.83
C MET A 1 7.04 -18.54 -2.83
N ARG A 2 6.72 -17.92 -1.67
CA ARG A 2 6.04 -16.61 -1.69
C ARG A 2 7.04 -15.53 -2.08
N SER A 3 6.81 -14.83 -3.19
CA SER A 3 7.66 -13.73 -3.63
C SER A 3 7.59 -12.59 -2.63
N LYS A 4 8.76 -12.10 -2.21
CA LYS A 4 8.83 -10.86 -1.43
C LYS A 4 8.60 -9.71 -2.40
N ILE A 5 7.74 -8.77 -2.00
CA ILE A 5 7.31 -7.69 -2.87
C ILE A 5 7.32 -6.36 -2.13
N LYS A 6 7.50 -5.31 -2.92
CA LYS A 6 7.33 -3.92 -2.52
C LYS A 6 6.19 -3.32 -3.34
N ILE A 7 5.24 -2.68 -2.68
CA ILE A 7 4.13 -1.96 -3.30
C ILE A 7 4.18 -0.50 -2.88
N MET A 8 4.20 0.39 -3.87
CA MET A 8 3.95 1.82 -3.71
C MET A 8 2.48 2.08 -4.01
N TRP A 9 1.76 2.73 -3.10
CA TRP A 9 0.31 2.92 -3.26
C TRP A 9 -0.19 4.17 -2.53
N ASN A 10 -1.40 4.63 -2.90
CA ASN A 10 -2.08 5.78 -2.29
C ASN A 10 -3.05 5.30 -1.20
N ASP A 11 -2.87 5.77 0.04
CA ASP A 11 -3.69 5.37 1.21
C ASP A 11 -5.12 5.93 1.18
N ALA A 12 -5.32 7.02 0.44
CA ALA A 12 -6.62 7.62 0.25
C ALA A 12 -6.69 8.24 -1.14
N VAL A 13 -7.89 8.24 -1.72
CA VAL A 13 -8.23 8.98 -2.94
C VAL A 13 -9.21 10.07 -2.53
N LEU A 14 -8.91 11.33 -2.84
CA LEU A 14 -9.76 12.46 -2.47
C LEU A 14 -10.50 12.97 -3.72
N LEU A 15 -11.81 12.71 -3.77
CA LEU A 15 -12.71 13.19 -4.81
C LEU A 15 -13.45 14.42 -4.27
N SER A 16 -13.09 15.62 -4.72
CA SER A 16 -13.81 16.85 -4.40
C SER A 16 -14.10 17.62 -5.69
N PRO A 17 -15.34 18.12 -5.90
CA PRO A 17 -15.69 18.94 -7.07
C PRO A 17 -14.83 20.20 -7.23
N ASP A 18 -14.40 20.79 -6.11
CA ASP A 18 -13.63 22.06 -6.08
C ASP A 18 -12.13 21.86 -5.82
N ALA A 19 -11.56 20.71 -6.20
CA ALA A 19 -10.27 20.24 -5.69
C ALA A 19 -9.06 21.16 -5.96
N LYS A 20 -8.75 22.06 -5.01
CA LYS A 20 -7.35 22.33 -4.65
C LYS A 20 -6.78 20.99 -4.20
N THR A 21 -5.99 20.35 -5.07
CA THR A 21 -5.36 19.04 -4.87
C THR A 21 -4.79 18.90 -3.46
N LYS A 22 -5.48 18.14 -2.60
CA LYS A 22 -4.87 17.64 -1.37
C LYS A 22 -3.90 16.53 -1.76
N LYS A 23 -2.67 16.62 -1.25
CA LYS A 23 -1.65 15.60 -1.43
C LYS A 23 -2.19 14.25 -0.92
N LEU A 24 -2.28 13.25 -1.78
CA LEU A 24 -2.65 11.89 -1.37
C LEU A 24 -1.48 11.30 -0.58
N SER A 25 -1.78 10.63 0.53
CA SER A 25 -0.76 10.00 1.36
C SER A 25 -0.20 8.78 0.65
N LYS A 26 1.06 8.87 0.21
CA LYS A 26 1.75 7.76 -0.44
C LYS A 26 2.41 6.84 0.58
N MET A 27 2.26 5.54 0.33
CA MET A 27 2.72 4.47 1.20
C MET A 27 3.68 3.56 0.43
N GLU A 28 4.71 3.08 1.13
CA GLU A 28 5.55 1.97 0.70
C GLU A 28 5.24 0.79 1.62
N THR A 29 4.82 -0.33 1.04
CA THR A 29 4.57 -1.59 1.76
C THR A 29 5.54 -2.66 1.26
N ILE A 30 6.30 -3.26 2.17
CA ILE A 30 7.16 -4.41 1.89
C ILE A 30 6.64 -5.63 2.65
N GLY A 31 6.49 -6.76 1.98
CA GLY A 31 6.07 -8.01 2.62
C GLY A 31 6.19 -9.19 1.67
N PHE A 32 5.40 -10.24 1.92
CA PHE A 32 5.35 -11.41 1.05
C PHE A 32 3.97 -11.51 0.41
N LEU A 33 3.92 -11.66 -0.92
CA LEU A 33 2.66 -11.90 -1.64
C LEU A 33 2.06 -13.22 -1.14
N ALA A 34 0.94 -13.12 -0.44
CA ALA A 34 0.22 -14.27 0.10
C ALA A 34 -0.81 -14.80 -0.89
N ALA A 35 -1.53 -13.89 -1.53
CA ALA A 35 -2.50 -14.15 -2.58
C ALA A 35 -2.73 -12.86 -3.39
N GLU A 36 -3.31 -13.02 -4.57
CA GLU A 36 -3.73 -11.94 -5.45
C GLU A 36 -5.15 -12.26 -5.92
N SER A 37 -6.08 -11.33 -5.72
CA SER A 37 -7.44 -11.43 -6.27
C SER A 37 -7.58 -10.52 -7.50
N SER A 38 -8.79 -10.43 -8.07
CA SER A 38 -9.12 -9.42 -9.08
C SER A 38 -8.79 -8.01 -8.60
N ASP A 39 -9.15 -7.71 -7.35
CA ASP A 39 -9.21 -6.33 -6.85
C ASP A 39 -8.09 -5.98 -5.86
N PHE A 40 -7.42 -6.97 -5.27
CA PHE A 40 -6.47 -6.75 -4.18
C PHE A 40 -5.16 -7.52 -4.33
N PHE A 41 -4.09 -6.89 -3.86
CA PHE A 41 -2.88 -7.58 -3.42
C PHE A 41 -3.00 -7.92 -1.93
N ILE A 42 -2.82 -9.19 -1.58
CA ILE A 42 -2.86 -9.65 -0.18
C ILE A 42 -1.42 -9.91 0.28
N ILE A 43 -0.94 -9.05 1.17
CA ILE A 43 0.45 -9.01 1.64
C ILE A 43 0.54 -9.59 3.04
N SER A 44 1.33 -10.64 3.23
CA SER A 44 1.63 -11.20 4.55
C SER A 44 2.89 -10.58 5.17
N LYS A 45 2.88 -10.45 6.50
CA LYS A 45 3.93 -9.76 7.29
C LYS A 45 4.30 -8.36 6.73
N PRO A 46 3.31 -7.50 6.44
CA PRO A 46 3.50 -6.23 5.73
C PRO A 46 4.17 -5.14 6.60
N LYS A 47 5.33 -4.63 6.21
CA LYS A 47 5.89 -3.41 6.79
C LYS A 47 5.53 -2.24 5.89
N THR A 48 4.71 -1.33 6.41
CA THR A 48 4.22 -0.18 5.65
C THR A 48 4.66 1.13 6.30
N VAL A 49 5.17 2.05 5.47
CA VAL A 49 5.62 3.39 5.87
C VAL A 49 5.01 4.44 4.94
N ASN A 50 4.58 5.56 5.52
CA ASN A 50 4.22 6.74 4.74
C ASN A 50 5.50 7.38 4.21
N ILE A 51 5.60 7.56 2.89
CA ILE A 51 6.87 7.96 2.27
C ILE A 51 7.25 9.41 2.55
N GLU A 52 6.27 10.25 2.87
CA GLU A 52 6.47 11.68 3.13
C GLU A 52 6.84 11.91 4.60
N THR A 53 6.07 11.33 5.52
CA THR A 53 6.26 11.52 6.96
C THR A 53 7.25 10.54 7.58
N LYS A 54 7.63 9.48 6.84
CA LYS A 54 8.43 8.34 7.32
C LYS A 54 7.83 7.59 8.51
N LYS A 55 6.57 7.87 8.86
CA LYS A 55 5.86 7.22 9.97
C LYS A 55 5.38 5.84 9.52
N LYS A 56 5.53 4.86 10.42
CA LYS A 56 4.93 3.54 10.27
C LYS A 56 3.41 3.64 10.23
N HIS A 57 2.79 2.89 9.34
CA HIS A 57 1.34 2.76 9.24
C HIS A 57 0.98 1.30 8.96
N PRO A 58 0.02 0.67 9.65
CA PRO A 58 -0.59 1.11 10.90
C PRO A 58 0.40 1.03 12.07
N LYS A 59 0.07 1.68 13.20
CA LYS A 59 0.93 1.68 14.41
C LYS A 59 1.21 0.25 14.90
N LYS A 60 0.18 -0.59 14.96
CA LYS A 60 0.29 -2.02 15.27
C LYS A 60 0.58 -2.79 14.00
N GLN A 61 1.50 -3.75 14.08
CA GLN A 61 1.92 -4.58 12.95
C GLN A 61 0.79 -5.55 12.57
N PRO A 62 0.18 -5.47 11.38
CA PRO A 62 -0.83 -6.42 10.98
C PRO A 62 -0.19 -7.70 10.44
N THR A 63 -0.94 -8.80 10.49
CA THR A 63 -0.54 -10.08 9.88
C THR A 63 -0.69 -10.03 8.37
N PHE A 64 -1.74 -9.38 7.89
CA PHE A 64 -2.06 -9.20 6.48
C PHE A 64 -2.40 -7.75 6.14
N TYR A 65 -2.14 -7.37 4.90
CA TYR A 65 -2.57 -6.11 4.31
C TYR A 65 -3.26 -6.38 2.98
N PHE A 66 -4.36 -5.67 2.75
CA PHE A 66 -5.12 -5.71 1.52
C PHE A 66 -4.92 -4.36 0.85
N ILE A 67 -4.20 -4.36 -0.27
CA ILE A 67 -3.95 -3.13 -1.04
C ILE A 67 -4.79 -3.22 -2.32
N PRO A 68 -5.78 -2.34 -2.53
CA PRO A 68 -6.53 -2.29 -3.78
C PRO A 68 -5.59 -2.07 -4.96
N LYS A 69 -5.76 -2.83 -6.05
CA LYS A 69 -4.91 -2.69 -7.24
C LYS A 69 -5.02 -1.30 -7.86
N GLU A 70 -6.21 -0.69 -7.81
CA GLU A 70 -6.45 0.68 -8.27
C GLU A 70 -5.65 1.74 -7.51
N MET A 71 -5.24 1.44 -6.26
CA MET A 71 -4.45 2.34 -5.44
C MET A 71 -2.94 2.10 -5.59
N ALA A 72 -2.55 0.98 -6.21
CA ALA A 72 -1.15 0.63 -6.41
C ALA A 72 -0.56 1.42 -7.59
N GLU A 73 0.47 2.22 -7.31
CA GLU A 73 1.23 2.95 -8.32
C GLU A 73 2.35 2.10 -8.93
N ARG A 74 2.96 1.23 -8.11
CA ARG A 74 4.07 0.37 -8.53
C ARG A 74 4.16 -0.88 -7.68
N VAL A 75 4.44 -2.01 -8.32
CA VAL A 75 4.70 -3.29 -7.68
C VAL A 75 6.06 -3.81 -8.17
N GLU A 76 6.94 -4.17 -7.24
CA GLU A 76 8.28 -4.69 -7.51
C GLU A 76 8.49 -6.01 -6.75
N ILE A 77 9.00 -7.03 -7.43
CA ILE A 77 9.48 -8.28 -6.81
C ILE A 77 10.93 -8.05 -6.36
N ILE A 78 11.24 -8.35 -5.10
CA ILE A 78 12.54 -8.06 -4.44
C ILE A 78 13.06 -9.22 -3.59
#